data_AF-A0A925FG26-F1
#
_entry.id   AF-A0A925FG26-F1
#
_cell.length_a   1.000
_cell.length_b   1.000
_cell.length_c   1.000
_cell.angle_alpha   90.00
_cell.angle_beta   90.00
_cell.angle_gamma   90.00
#
_symmetry.space_group_name_H-M   'P 1'
#
loop_
_entity.id
_entity.type
_entity.pdbx_description
1 polymer ?
#
loop_
_entity_poly.entity_id
_entity_poly.type
_entity_poly.pdbx_seq_one_letter_code
_entity_poly.pdbx_strand_id
1 'polypeptide(L)'
;MAVNSAVGAQQETGYVVRPTGGPCLVLRTAPSTDSARVDCLVPGTGVTAVDAVPFWRRVRLADGREGWSAKKFLEPVAPVVEEPALPDPNAIPPHAWLEVHIVDVGQGDGIWIRTFDDGVAGNGVFEGKNIVIDGGPNASQGEGTLHDYIESAGHHGGIIDALVVSHPHDDHYPGAARIIRHFDVLSYYDPGFPKGGVAYPAFLNEVKTETVEGTPIALHIGRSNFGVPAWGKEIGVRFLYAWPGSNEGLGSKMNTIENNASIVLRLTYGRHSFLFMGDAEGKERGDGPDEPKYVEKILMTEVQPDSLTSTVLKLAHHGSETSSTLPFMQAVNPEIIVASSGRKKFGQVFLPDASVLERYCQLNPAVRVYRTDRDDAAQQRTVKNDADGDHVVIRTNGKDIEVLAFVNGVLLSSHPAGC
;
A
#
# COMPACT_ATOMS: atom_id res chain seq x y z
N MET A 1 -23.22 34.13 -32.82
CA MET A 1 -23.86 34.42 -31.51
C MET A 1 -25.20 33.70 -31.53
N ALA A 2 -25.54 32.76 -30.66
CA ALA A 2 -25.29 32.68 -29.23
C ALA A 2 -24.81 31.29 -28.79
N VAL A 3 -24.17 31.31 -27.62
CA VAL A 3 -23.42 30.24 -26.97
C VAL A 3 -24.41 29.34 -26.22
N ASN A 4 -24.40 28.04 -26.49
CA ASN A 4 -25.04 27.05 -25.63
C ASN A 4 -24.14 26.85 -24.41
N SER A 5 -24.51 27.45 -23.28
CA SER A 5 -23.91 27.17 -21.98
C SER A 5 -24.41 25.81 -21.49
N ALA A 6 -23.59 24.78 -21.67
CA ALA A 6 -23.72 23.55 -20.91
C ALA A 6 -23.43 23.85 -19.44
N VAL A 7 -24.49 23.95 -18.64
CA VAL A 7 -24.38 23.95 -17.18
C VAL A 7 -23.88 22.57 -16.79
N GLY A 8 -22.66 22.52 -16.24
CA GLY A 8 -22.05 21.28 -15.78
C GLY A 8 -22.95 20.58 -14.77
N ALA A 9 -23.22 19.30 -15.02
CA ALA A 9 -23.78 18.42 -14.00
C ALA A 9 -22.79 18.40 -12.84
N GLN A 10 -23.18 18.96 -11.69
CA GLN A 10 -22.44 18.75 -10.45
C GLN A 10 -22.40 17.25 -10.20
N GLN A 11 -21.19 16.71 -10.17
CA GLN A 11 -20.92 15.32 -9.86
C GLN A 11 -21.52 15.03 -8.47
N GLU A 12 -22.59 14.23 -8.44
CA GLU A 12 -23.30 13.89 -7.20
C GLU A 12 -22.36 13.08 -6.29
N THR A 13 -21.74 13.73 -5.30
CA THR A 13 -20.83 13.05 -4.36
C THR A 13 -21.62 12.16 -3.39
N GLY A 14 -21.26 10.88 -3.31
CA GLY A 14 -21.85 9.91 -2.39
C GLY A 14 -21.34 10.06 -0.95
N TYR A 15 -22.16 9.66 0.02
CA TYR A 15 -21.85 9.65 1.46
C TYR A 15 -22.35 8.35 2.10
N VAL A 16 -21.72 7.94 3.20
CA VAL A 16 -22.20 6.84 4.06
C VAL A 16 -22.48 7.38 5.47
N VAL A 17 -23.53 6.86 6.09
CA VAL A 17 -23.92 7.21 7.46
C VAL A 17 -22.96 6.58 8.48
N ARG A 18 -22.32 7.42 9.32
CA ARG A 18 -21.46 7.00 10.43
C ARG A 18 -22.28 6.61 11.68
N PRO A 19 -21.70 5.81 12.60
CA PRO A 19 -22.29 5.59 13.93
C PRO A 19 -22.63 6.90 14.64
N THR A 20 -23.87 7.03 15.15
CA THR A 20 -24.37 8.29 15.74
C THR A 20 -24.40 8.29 17.26
N GLY A 21 -24.03 7.18 17.91
CA GLY A 21 -24.26 6.93 19.34
C GLY A 21 -25.71 6.56 19.69
N GLY A 22 -26.61 6.52 18.69
CA GLY A 22 -27.98 6.05 18.79
C GLY A 22 -28.31 5.03 17.69
N PRO A 23 -29.58 4.58 17.57
CA PRO A 23 -29.95 3.50 16.65
C PRO A 23 -29.85 3.88 15.17
N CYS A 24 -29.86 5.18 14.84
CA CYS A 24 -29.78 5.67 13.47
C CYS A 24 -29.41 7.17 13.39
N LEU A 25 -29.12 7.64 12.18
CA LEU A 25 -29.13 9.05 11.80
C LEU A 25 -30.53 9.46 11.33
N VAL A 26 -31.12 10.46 11.98
CA VAL A 26 -32.46 10.93 11.62
C VAL A 26 -32.41 11.83 10.39
N LEU A 27 -33.18 11.48 9.36
CA LEU A 27 -33.42 12.28 8.17
C LEU A 27 -34.67 13.16 8.40
N ARG A 28 -34.63 14.43 8.00
CA ARG A 28 -35.66 15.43 8.36
C ARG A 28 -36.15 16.27 7.19
N THR A 29 -37.32 16.86 7.32
CA THR A 29 -37.92 17.70 6.26
C THR A 29 -37.21 19.05 6.08
N ALA A 30 -36.53 19.57 7.11
CA ALA A 30 -35.75 20.81 7.06
C ALA A 30 -34.47 20.70 7.93
N PRO A 31 -33.47 21.60 7.77
CA PRO A 31 -32.20 21.56 8.50
C PRO A 31 -32.35 22.07 9.95
N SER A 32 -33.18 21.40 10.74
CA SER A 32 -33.42 21.68 12.15
C SER A 32 -33.75 20.39 12.91
N THR A 33 -33.34 20.31 14.18
CA THR A 33 -33.67 19.19 15.06
C THR A 33 -35.16 19.09 15.39
N ASP A 34 -35.91 20.16 15.19
CA ASP A 34 -37.35 20.25 15.50
C ASP A 34 -38.23 19.88 14.30
N SER A 35 -37.64 19.76 13.11
CA SER A 35 -38.38 19.41 11.90
C SER A 35 -38.81 17.94 11.89
N ALA A 36 -39.92 17.68 11.21
CA ALA A 36 -40.52 16.36 11.08
C ALA A 36 -39.49 15.34 10.56
N ARG A 37 -39.56 14.12 11.11
CA ARG A 37 -38.71 13.01 10.70
C ARG A 37 -39.24 12.45 9.38
N VAL A 38 -38.33 12.26 8.43
CA VAL A 38 -38.57 11.60 7.14
C VAL A 38 -38.22 10.12 7.26
N ASP A 39 -37.06 9.83 7.85
CA ASP A 39 -36.54 8.47 7.98
C ASP A 39 -35.49 8.36 9.11
N CYS A 40 -35.05 7.13 9.37
CA CYS A 40 -34.08 6.72 10.36
C CYS A 40 -33.02 5.85 9.65
N LEU A 41 -31.90 6.47 9.28
CA LEU A 41 -30.85 5.83 8.48
C LEU A 41 -29.86 5.10 9.39
N VAL A 42 -29.81 3.77 9.29
CA VAL A 42 -28.83 2.99 10.04
C VAL A 42 -27.39 3.30 9.58
N PRO A 43 -26.38 3.19 10.46
CA PRO A 43 -24.98 3.28 10.04
C PRO A 43 -24.67 2.34 8.88
N GLY A 44 -23.87 2.80 7.92
CA GLY A 44 -23.61 2.09 6.66
C GLY A 44 -24.57 2.43 5.52
N THR A 45 -25.71 3.09 5.78
CA THR A 45 -26.62 3.53 4.72
C THR A 45 -25.92 4.50 3.75
N GLY A 46 -25.88 4.16 2.46
CA GLY A 46 -25.41 5.04 1.40
C GLY A 46 -26.44 6.11 1.02
N VAL A 47 -25.99 7.35 0.85
CA VAL A 47 -26.83 8.49 0.48
C VAL A 47 -26.10 9.42 -0.48
N THR A 48 -26.85 10.11 -1.34
CA THR A 48 -26.28 11.07 -2.29
C THR A 48 -26.44 12.50 -1.76
N ALA A 49 -25.40 13.32 -1.80
CA ALA A 49 -25.55 14.73 -1.42
C ALA A 49 -26.28 15.55 -2.49
N VAL A 50 -27.28 16.32 -2.05
CA VAL A 50 -28.09 17.18 -2.93
C VAL A 50 -27.81 18.66 -2.66
N ASP A 51 -27.66 19.04 -1.38
CA ASP A 51 -27.44 20.43 -0.97
C ASP A 51 -26.80 20.49 0.44
N ALA A 52 -26.31 21.65 0.86
CA ALA A 52 -25.65 21.82 2.13
C ALA A 52 -25.78 23.25 2.70
N VAL A 53 -26.16 23.35 3.97
CA VAL A 53 -26.10 24.58 4.78
C VAL A 53 -25.19 24.36 5.99
N PRO A 54 -24.82 25.37 6.81
CA PRO A 54 -24.02 25.12 8.01
C PRO A 54 -24.60 23.99 8.86
N PHE A 55 -23.74 23.04 9.27
CA PHE A 55 -24.07 21.84 10.06
C PHE A 55 -24.98 20.76 9.41
N TRP A 56 -25.72 21.08 8.33
CA TRP A 56 -26.71 20.18 7.74
C TRP A 56 -26.46 19.87 6.26
N ARG A 57 -26.72 18.64 5.85
CA ARG A 57 -26.67 18.20 4.46
C ARG A 57 -28.01 17.65 4.04
N ARG A 58 -28.50 18.10 2.89
CA ARG A 58 -29.64 17.48 2.22
C ARG A 58 -29.11 16.28 1.44
N VAL A 59 -29.70 15.12 1.67
CA VAL A 59 -29.30 13.86 1.06
C VAL A 59 -30.49 13.17 0.40
N ARG A 60 -30.22 12.39 -0.64
CA ARG A 60 -31.17 11.55 -1.37
C ARG A 60 -30.85 10.08 -1.10
N LEU A 61 -31.90 9.30 -0.81
CA LEU A 61 -31.83 7.85 -0.66
C LEU A 61 -31.96 7.15 -2.02
N ALA A 62 -31.60 5.87 -2.07
CA ALA A 62 -31.69 5.06 -3.30
C ALA A 62 -33.10 4.96 -3.88
N ASP A 63 -34.14 5.06 -3.03
CA ASP A 63 -35.55 5.07 -3.44
C ASP A 63 -36.07 6.46 -3.86
N GLY A 64 -35.18 7.46 -3.92
CA GLY A 64 -35.49 8.83 -4.33
C GLY A 64 -36.00 9.74 -3.21
N ARG A 65 -36.24 9.24 -1.98
CA ARG A 65 -36.62 10.10 -0.85
C ARG A 65 -35.47 11.03 -0.47
N GLU A 66 -35.81 12.26 -0.11
CA GLU A 66 -34.82 13.27 0.31
C GLU A 66 -35.11 13.82 1.70
N GLY A 67 -34.06 14.28 2.37
CA GLY A 67 -34.18 15.07 3.57
C GLY A 67 -32.85 15.57 4.11
N TRP A 68 -32.90 16.26 5.23
CA TRP A 68 -31.76 16.88 5.89
C TRP A 68 -31.25 16.03 7.05
N SER A 69 -29.93 15.86 7.13
CA SER A 69 -29.25 15.20 8.24
C SER A 69 -27.99 15.97 8.66
N ALA A 70 -27.48 15.69 9.86
CA ALA A 70 -26.31 16.40 10.37
C ALA A 70 -25.03 15.97 9.65
N LYS A 71 -24.28 16.94 9.08
CA LYS A 71 -23.05 16.70 8.30
C LYS A 71 -22.04 15.84 9.03
N LYS A 72 -21.91 16.01 10.34
CA LYS A 72 -20.91 15.29 11.16
C LYS A 72 -21.10 13.77 11.15
N PHE A 73 -22.26 13.26 10.77
CA PHE A 73 -22.52 11.82 10.68
C PHE A 73 -22.53 11.30 9.24
N LEU A 74 -22.08 12.11 8.28
CA LEU A 74 -21.94 11.70 6.89
C LEU A 74 -20.46 11.73 6.51
N GLU A 75 -19.97 10.59 6.08
CA GLU A 75 -18.62 10.43 5.57
C GLU A 75 -18.66 10.40 4.04
N PRO A 76 -17.86 11.23 3.34
CA PRO A 76 -17.79 11.15 1.89
C PRO A 76 -17.35 9.74 1.49
N VAL A 77 -18.08 9.11 0.58
CA VAL A 77 -17.57 7.94 -0.10
C VAL A 77 -16.50 8.47 -1.05
N ALA A 78 -15.24 8.10 -0.81
CA ALA A 78 -14.20 8.34 -1.79
C ALA A 78 -14.70 7.78 -3.13
N PRO A 79 -14.64 8.53 -4.24
CA PRO A 79 -15.08 7.99 -5.51
C PRO A 79 -14.39 6.65 -5.72
N VAL A 80 -15.18 5.60 -5.97
CA VAL A 80 -14.64 4.38 -6.54
C VAL A 80 -14.13 4.81 -7.91
N VAL A 81 -12.84 5.12 -7.99
CA VAL A 81 -12.19 5.20 -9.29
C VAL A 81 -12.25 3.76 -9.78
N GLU A 82 -13.17 3.46 -10.70
CA GLU A 82 -13.16 2.17 -11.38
C GLU A 82 -11.74 1.98 -11.92
N GLU A 83 -11.12 0.85 -11.54
CA GLU A 83 -9.84 0.50 -12.13
C GLU A 83 -10.02 0.51 -13.66
N PRO A 84 -9.13 1.16 -14.42
CA PRO A 84 -9.14 0.98 -15.86
C PRO A 84 -9.13 -0.52 -16.15
N ALA A 85 -10.02 -0.96 -17.03
CA ALA A 85 -10.09 -2.37 -17.40
C ALA A 85 -8.73 -2.81 -17.91
N LEU A 86 -8.10 -3.76 -17.20
CA LEU A 86 -6.82 -4.30 -17.60
C LEU A 86 -6.92 -5.03 -18.93
N PRO A 87 -5.82 -5.13 -19.68
CA PRO A 87 -5.78 -6.01 -20.84
C PRO A 87 -6.25 -7.42 -20.47
N ASP A 88 -6.97 -8.08 -21.38
CA ASP A 88 -7.24 -9.52 -21.24
C ASP A 88 -5.90 -10.24 -20.98
N PRO A 89 -5.78 -11.06 -19.93
CA PRO A 89 -4.54 -11.79 -19.66
C PRO A 89 -4.04 -12.61 -20.85
N ASN A 90 -4.91 -13.05 -21.75
CA ASN A 90 -4.53 -13.76 -22.98
C ASN A 90 -3.99 -12.84 -24.09
N ALA A 91 -4.18 -11.53 -23.97
CA ALA A 91 -3.65 -10.51 -24.86
C ALA A 91 -2.27 -9.98 -24.43
N ILE A 92 -1.83 -10.29 -23.20
CA ILE A 92 -0.48 -9.96 -22.73
C ILE A 92 0.53 -10.86 -23.45
N PRO A 93 1.59 -10.30 -24.09
CA PRO A 93 2.61 -11.11 -24.73
C PRO A 93 3.27 -12.06 -23.72
N PRO A 94 3.48 -13.36 -24.04
CA PRO A 94 4.03 -14.33 -23.08
C PRO A 94 5.44 -14.03 -22.54
N HIS A 95 6.16 -13.12 -23.21
CA HIS A 95 7.49 -12.64 -22.83
C HIS A 95 7.45 -11.28 -22.12
N ALA A 96 6.29 -10.65 -21.99
CA ALA A 96 6.12 -9.40 -21.27
C ALA A 96 6.04 -9.70 -19.76
N TRP A 97 7.20 -9.84 -19.13
CA TRP A 97 7.30 -10.11 -17.70
C TRP A 97 7.25 -8.81 -16.90
N LEU A 98 6.40 -8.79 -15.88
CA LEU A 98 6.52 -7.91 -14.72
C LEU A 98 7.47 -8.60 -13.72
N GLU A 99 8.44 -7.88 -13.18
CA GLU A 99 9.36 -8.37 -12.15
C GLU A 99 9.22 -7.54 -10.86
N VAL A 100 9.15 -8.20 -9.71
CA VAL A 100 9.11 -7.62 -8.37
C VAL A 100 10.30 -8.15 -7.59
N HIS A 101 11.28 -7.30 -7.35
CA HIS A 101 12.51 -7.59 -6.63
C HIS A 101 12.35 -7.11 -5.18
N ILE A 102 12.40 -8.04 -4.23
CA ILE A 102 12.42 -7.76 -2.79
C ILE A 102 13.86 -8.02 -2.34
N VAL A 103 14.59 -6.93 -2.11
CA VAL A 103 16.03 -6.96 -1.87
C VAL A 103 16.29 -7.05 -0.38
N ASP A 104 17.25 -7.88 0.01
CA ASP A 104 17.76 -7.87 1.38
C ASP A 104 18.53 -6.57 1.65
N VAL A 105 17.85 -5.64 2.32
CA VAL A 105 18.42 -4.37 2.79
C VAL A 105 18.82 -4.46 4.27
N GLY A 106 18.91 -5.68 4.82
CA GLY A 106 18.92 -5.94 6.25
C GLY A 106 17.52 -5.83 6.82
N GLN A 107 17.39 -5.32 8.05
CA GLN A 107 16.06 -5.01 8.57
C GLN A 107 15.45 -3.82 7.82
N GLY A 108 14.40 -4.09 7.04
CA GLY A 108 13.61 -3.07 6.35
C GLY A 108 12.93 -3.58 5.07
N ASP A 109 12.35 -2.64 4.32
CA ASP A 109 11.82 -2.90 2.98
C ASP A 109 12.63 -2.15 1.92
N GLY A 110 13.05 -2.88 0.89
CA GLY A 110 13.58 -2.32 -0.35
C GLY A 110 13.06 -3.10 -1.53
N ILE A 111 12.12 -2.51 -2.28
CA ILE A 111 11.39 -3.21 -3.34
C ILE A 111 11.53 -2.44 -4.65
N TRP A 112 11.90 -3.13 -5.72
CA TRP A 112 11.96 -2.59 -7.08
C TRP A 112 11.07 -3.41 -8.02
N ILE A 113 10.15 -2.72 -8.70
CA ILE A 113 9.20 -3.30 -9.64
C ILE A 113 9.53 -2.79 -11.03
N ARG A 114 9.57 -3.70 -12.00
CA ARG A 114 9.90 -3.42 -13.40
C ARG A 114 8.83 -3.98 -14.32
N THR A 115 8.31 -3.14 -15.20
CA THR A 115 7.43 -3.61 -16.29
C THR A 115 8.24 -3.89 -17.56
N PHE A 116 7.68 -4.69 -18.44
CA PHE A 116 8.27 -4.99 -19.74
C PHE A 116 8.30 -3.74 -20.64
N ASP A 117 9.33 -3.62 -21.49
CA ASP A 117 9.46 -2.60 -22.53
C ASP A 117 9.32 -3.25 -23.91
N ASP A 118 8.33 -2.84 -24.70
CA ASP A 118 8.14 -3.33 -26.07
C ASP A 118 8.98 -2.56 -27.12
N GLY A 119 9.67 -1.51 -26.70
CA GLY A 119 10.50 -0.64 -27.54
C GLY A 119 9.72 0.44 -28.29
N VAL A 120 8.43 0.64 -28.00
CA VAL A 120 7.55 1.62 -28.65
C VAL A 120 7.18 2.74 -27.68
N ALA A 121 8.06 3.74 -27.59
CA ALA A 121 7.88 4.88 -26.70
C ALA A 121 6.56 5.65 -26.95
N GLY A 122 5.85 5.95 -25.87
CA GLY A 122 4.68 6.84 -25.84
C GLY A 122 3.34 6.20 -26.23
N ASN A 123 3.28 4.86 -26.38
CA ASN A 123 2.03 4.13 -26.62
C ASN A 123 1.19 3.94 -25.32
N GLY A 124 1.81 4.15 -24.16
CA GLY A 124 1.27 4.03 -22.81
C GLY A 124 1.09 2.59 -22.32
N VAL A 125 1.66 1.58 -22.98
CA VAL A 125 1.58 0.17 -22.59
C VAL A 125 2.92 -0.52 -22.84
N PHE A 126 3.44 -1.24 -21.85
CA PHE A 126 4.76 -1.87 -21.92
C PHE A 126 5.87 -0.86 -22.21
N GLU A 127 5.94 0.18 -21.39
CA GLU A 127 6.90 1.30 -21.50
C GLU A 127 8.15 1.12 -20.63
N GLY A 128 8.38 -0.09 -20.09
CA GLY A 128 9.56 -0.37 -19.27
C GLY A 128 9.60 0.37 -17.94
N LYS A 129 8.46 0.49 -17.26
CA LYS A 129 8.29 1.32 -16.06
C LYS A 129 9.06 0.78 -14.86
N ASN A 130 9.67 1.68 -14.09
CA ASN A 130 10.41 1.35 -12.87
C ASN A 130 9.75 2.00 -11.65
N ILE A 131 9.32 1.19 -10.70
CA ILE A 131 8.65 1.63 -9.47
C ILE A 131 9.45 1.13 -8.27
N VAL A 132 9.70 2.00 -7.30
CA VAL A 132 10.37 1.67 -6.05
C VAL A 132 9.38 1.83 -4.90
N ILE A 133 9.34 0.85 -3.99
CA ILE A 133 8.59 0.91 -2.74
C ILE A 133 9.58 0.73 -1.59
N ASP A 134 9.74 1.79 -0.80
CA ASP A 134 10.75 1.95 0.24
C ASP A 134 12.19 1.73 -0.26
N GLY A 135 13.20 2.06 0.55
CA GLY A 135 14.60 1.90 0.15
C GLY A 135 15.51 1.28 1.19
N GLY A 136 14.96 0.85 2.32
CA GLY A 136 15.70 0.26 3.41
C GLY A 136 16.35 1.28 4.35
N PRO A 137 17.15 0.79 5.32
CA PRO A 137 17.71 1.61 6.38
C PRO A 137 18.89 2.49 5.95
N ASN A 138 19.19 3.51 6.77
CA ASN A 138 20.42 4.31 6.68
C ASN A 138 21.62 3.69 7.41
N ALA A 139 21.51 2.43 7.86
CA ALA A 139 22.54 1.80 8.68
C ALA A 139 23.77 1.49 7.83
N SER A 140 24.96 1.48 8.45
CA SER A 140 26.28 1.43 7.80
C SER A 140 26.55 0.32 6.77
N GLN A 141 25.65 -0.64 6.57
CA GLN A 141 25.73 -1.69 5.54
C GLN A 141 24.41 -1.95 4.78
N GLY A 142 23.30 -1.31 5.18
CA GLY A 142 22.04 -1.27 4.40
C GLY A 142 21.83 0.05 3.65
N GLU A 143 22.66 1.06 3.95
CA GLU A 143 22.63 2.39 3.34
C GLU A 143 22.86 2.29 1.83
N GLY A 144 21.77 2.37 1.09
CA GLY A 144 21.82 2.32 -0.36
C GLY A 144 21.94 0.93 -0.96
N THR A 145 21.69 -0.15 -0.21
CA THR A 145 21.70 -1.50 -0.78
C THR A 145 20.72 -1.65 -1.95
N LEU A 146 19.51 -1.09 -1.83
CA LEU A 146 18.56 -1.07 -2.96
C LEU A 146 19.08 -0.25 -4.13
N HIS A 147 19.66 0.93 -3.87
CA HIS A 147 20.28 1.77 -4.90
C HIS A 147 21.37 0.99 -5.65
N ASP A 148 22.31 0.39 -4.91
CA ASP A 148 23.44 -0.34 -5.46
C ASP A 148 22.98 -1.61 -6.21
N TYR A 149 21.89 -2.25 -5.75
CA TYR A 149 21.25 -3.36 -6.45
C TYR A 149 20.70 -2.91 -7.82
N ILE A 150 19.92 -1.83 -7.86
CA ILE A 150 19.33 -1.26 -9.09
C ILE A 150 20.44 -0.84 -10.08
N GLU A 151 21.49 -0.19 -9.58
CA GLU A 151 22.69 0.15 -10.35
C GLU A 151 23.34 -1.11 -10.92
N SER A 152 23.61 -2.13 -10.10
CA SER A 152 24.26 -3.37 -10.55
C SER A 152 23.43 -4.15 -11.57
N ALA A 153 22.09 -3.99 -11.55
CA ALA A 153 21.17 -4.56 -12.50
C ALA A 153 21.12 -3.80 -13.84
N GLY A 154 21.91 -2.73 -13.99
CA GLY A 154 22.11 -1.98 -15.23
C GLY A 154 21.19 -0.77 -15.41
N HIS A 155 20.40 -0.40 -14.41
CA HIS A 155 19.52 0.78 -14.47
C HIS A 155 20.26 2.07 -14.01
N HIS A 156 21.49 2.27 -14.46
CA HIS A 156 22.39 3.31 -13.94
C HIS A 156 21.84 4.74 -14.05
N GLY A 157 21.55 5.39 -12.92
CA GLY A 157 20.97 6.74 -12.87
C GLY A 157 19.71 6.90 -13.74
N GLY A 158 18.99 5.81 -14.00
CA GLY A 158 17.82 5.79 -14.87
C GLY A 158 16.59 6.46 -14.28
N ILE A 159 15.49 6.37 -15.02
CA ILE A 159 14.20 6.93 -14.62
C ILE A 159 13.49 5.96 -13.67
N ILE A 160 13.14 6.47 -12.49
CA ILE A 160 12.20 5.85 -11.57
C ILE A 160 10.84 6.55 -11.73
N ASP A 161 9.91 5.91 -12.42
CA ASP A 161 8.58 6.48 -12.70
C ASP A 161 7.81 6.80 -11.42
N ALA A 162 8.01 5.98 -10.38
CA ALA A 162 7.42 6.24 -9.08
C ALA A 162 8.28 5.73 -7.92
N LEU A 163 8.44 6.58 -6.91
CA LEU A 163 8.97 6.24 -5.60
C LEU A 163 7.85 6.33 -4.57
N VAL A 164 7.55 5.22 -3.90
CA VAL A 164 6.57 5.15 -2.81
C VAL A 164 7.33 4.96 -1.50
N VAL A 165 7.18 5.88 -0.56
CA VAL A 165 7.58 5.66 0.82
C VAL A 165 6.33 5.28 1.61
N SER A 166 6.30 4.05 2.12
CA SER A 166 5.13 3.50 2.80
C SER A 166 4.84 4.29 4.09
N HIS A 167 5.85 4.49 4.92
CA HIS A 167 5.77 5.21 6.20
C HIS A 167 7.16 5.67 6.69
N PRO A 168 7.24 6.49 7.76
CA PRO A 168 8.46 7.23 8.07
C PRO A 168 9.34 6.59 9.15
N HIS A 169 9.50 5.27 9.10
CA HIS A 169 10.45 4.56 9.93
C HIS A 169 11.82 4.42 9.27
N ASP A 170 12.85 4.35 10.11
CA ASP A 170 14.26 4.42 9.71
C ASP A 170 14.76 3.17 8.96
N ASP A 171 13.94 2.13 8.83
CA ASP A 171 14.16 0.94 8.01
C ASP A 171 13.42 0.97 6.66
N HIS A 172 12.82 2.12 6.30
CA HIS A 172 12.06 2.28 5.05
C HIS A 172 12.53 3.51 4.24
N TYR A 173 12.27 4.72 4.74
CA TYR A 173 12.49 5.96 3.97
C TYR A 173 13.96 6.35 3.76
N PRO A 174 14.95 6.02 4.62
CA PRO A 174 16.27 6.60 4.42
C PRO A 174 16.97 6.15 3.14
N GLY A 175 16.83 4.87 2.75
CA GLY A 175 17.34 4.42 1.46
C GLY A 175 16.57 5.02 0.28
N ALA A 176 15.27 5.32 0.45
CA ALA A 176 14.49 6.04 -0.56
C ALA A 176 15.02 7.47 -0.78
N ALA A 177 15.57 8.11 0.27
CA ALA A 177 16.26 9.40 0.12
C ALA A 177 17.54 9.28 -0.72
N ARG A 178 18.19 8.12 -0.76
CA ARG A 178 19.29 7.88 -1.70
C ARG A 178 18.76 7.67 -3.12
N ILE A 179 17.67 6.93 -3.29
CA ILE A 179 17.04 6.74 -4.62
C ILE A 179 16.74 8.09 -5.27
N ILE A 180 16.06 9.00 -4.58
CA ILE A 180 15.68 10.30 -5.16
C ILE A 180 16.87 11.22 -5.51
N ARG A 181 18.02 11.03 -4.85
CA ARG A 181 19.23 11.83 -5.10
C ARG A 181 20.09 11.31 -6.26
N HIS A 182 19.88 10.07 -6.68
CA HIS A 182 20.75 9.38 -7.63
C HIS A 182 20.03 8.94 -8.91
N PHE A 183 18.70 8.83 -8.88
CA PHE A 183 17.85 8.51 -10.03
C PHE A 183 16.93 9.66 -10.39
N ASP A 184 16.49 9.70 -11.65
CA ASP A 184 15.46 10.64 -12.11
C ASP A 184 14.08 10.15 -11.67
N VAL A 185 13.63 10.58 -10.49
CA VAL A 185 12.33 10.20 -9.92
C VAL A 185 11.22 11.11 -10.47
N LEU A 186 10.26 10.54 -11.20
CA LEU A 186 9.17 11.32 -11.77
C LEU A 186 8.08 11.66 -10.75
N SER A 187 7.64 10.68 -9.96
CA SER A 187 6.58 10.85 -8.96
C SER A 187 7.00 10.29 -7.60
N TYR A 188 6.71 11.04 -6.53
CA TYR A 188 6.96 10.62 -5.15
C TYR A 188 5.64 10.53 -4.37
N TYR A 189 5.37 9.39 -3.76
CA TYR A 189 4.17 9.11 -2.98
C TYR A 189 4.54 8.91 -1.51
N ASP A 190 3.80 9.57 -0.61
CA ASP A 190 3.94 9.42 0.84
C ASP A 190 2.57 9.42 1.54
N PRO A 191 2.45 8.84 2.75
CA PRO A 191 1.15 8.67 3.42
C PRO A 191 0.53 9.99 3.89
N GLY A 192 1.22 11.11 3.76
CA GLY A 192 0.83 12.41 4.29
C GLY A 192 1.04 12.54 5.80
N PHE A 193 1.74 11.58 6.43
CA PHE A 193 1.97 11.57 7.87
C PHE A 193 3.07 12.58 8.26
N PRO A 194 2.81 13.53 9.17
CA PRO A 194 3.70 14.66 9.42
C PRO A 194 4.83 14.36 10.42
N LYS A 195 4.83 13.17 11.04
CA LYS A 195 5.79 12.78 12.08
C LYS A 195 6.57 11.56 11.64
N GLY A 196 7.77 11.35 12.17
CA GLY A 196 8.64 10.25 11.81
C GLY A 196 9.96 10.36 12.54
N GLY A 197 10.98 9.62 12.07
CA GLY A 197 12.35 9.79 12.54
C GLY A 197 12.84 11.25 12.43
N VAL A 198 13.90 11.59 13.16
CA VAL A 198 14.43 12.98 13.26
C VAL A 198 14.71 13.59 11.88
N ALA A 199 15.14 12.78 10.91
CA ALA A 199 15.48 13.23 9.56
C ALA A 199 14.29 13.24 8.58
N TYR A 200 13.17 12.57 8.89
CA TYR A 200 12.04 12.46 7.97
C TYR A 200 11.40 13.81 7.58
N PRO A 201 11.17 14.76 8.51
CA PRO A 201 10.66 16.08 8.12
C PRO A 201 11.59 16.86 7.19
N ALA A 202 12.91 16.71 7.35
CA ALA A 202 13.89 17.34 6.48
C ALA A 202 13.86 16.71 5.07
N PHE A 203 13.81 15.38 4.99
CA PHE A 203 13.62 14.66 3.73
C PHE A 203 12.33 15.08 3.01
N LEU A 204 11.18 15.10 3.71
CA LEU A 204 9.93 15.56 3.09
C LEU A 204 10.01 17.01 2.60
N ASN A 205 10.72 17.87 3.31
CA ASN A 205 10.91 19.25 2.89
C ASN A 205 11.81 19.33 1.64
N GLU A 206 12.87 18.52 1.57
CA GLU A 206 13.74 18.38 0.40
C GLU A 206 12.90 18.02 -0.84
N VAL A 207 12.13 16.92 -0.79
CA VAL A 207 11.27 16.50 -1.91
C VAL A 207 10.26 17.58 -2.35
N LYS A 208 9.69 18.32 -1.40
CA LYS A 208 8.66 19.34 -1.68
C LYS A 208 9.19 20.66 -2.23
N THR A 209 10.45 20.99 -1.91
CA THR A 209 10.97 22.35 -2.13
C THR A 209 12.17 22.39 -3.07
N GLU A 210 12.85 21.27 -3.26
CA GLU A 210 14.01 21.19 -4.13
C GLU A 210 13.61 21.22 -5.60
N THR A 211 14.35 22.01 -6.38
CA THR A 211 14.09 22.20 -7.81
C THR A 211 15.40 22.25 -8.60
N VAL A 212 15.37 21.74 -9.82
CA VAL A 212 16.42 21.90 -10.84
C VAL A 212 15.86 22.80 -11.93
N GLU A 213 16.52 23.95 -12.15
CA GLU A 213 16.07 24.96 -13.13
C GLU A 213 14.60 25.42 -12.96
N GLY A 214 14.11 25.43 -11.71
CA GLY A 214 12.74 25.80 -11.36
C GLY A 214 11.71 24.68 -11.53
N THR A 215 12.12 23.48 -11.96
CA THR A 215 11.29 22.28 -12.00
C THR A 215 11.51 21.46 -10.73
N PRO A 216 10.46 21.00 -10.03
CA PRO A 216 10.61 20.10 -8.88
C PRO A 216 11.42 18.85 -9.22
N ILE A 217 12.26 18.39 -8.29
CA ILE A 217 13.03 17.14 -8.48
C ILE A 217 12.16 15.89 -8.62
N ALA A 218 10.91 15.94 -8.12
CA ALA A 218 9.88 14.94 -8.33
C ALA A 218 8.49 15.57 -8.17
N LEU A 219 7.48 15.00 -8.84
CA LEU A 219 6.09 15.35 -8.58
C LEU A 219 5.65 14.72 -7.26
N HIS A 220 5.48 15.55 -6.22
CA HIS A 220 4.95 15.09 -4.95
C HIS A 220 3.43 14.83 -5.01
N ILE A 221 3.05 13.57 -4.80
CA ILE A 221 1.65 13.12 -4.75
C ILE A 221 1.35 12.69 -3.31
N GLY A 222 0.72 13.57 -2.54
CA GLY A 222 0.20 13.23 -1.21
C GLY A 222 -1.09 12.42 -1.28
N ARG A 223 -1.43 11.75 -0.17
CA ARG A 223 -2.61 10.85 -0.03
C ARG A 223 -3.92 11.32 -0.68
N SER A 224 -4.22 12.62 -0.66
CA SER A 224 -5.46 13.17 -1.21
C SER A 224 -5.56 13.06 -2.73
N ASN A 225 -4.44 12.76 -3.39
CA ASN A 225 -4.26 12.76 -4.84
C ASN A 225 -3.82 11.41 -5.39
N PHE A 226 -3.84 10.33 -4.58
CA PHE A 226 -3.31 9.02 -4.97
C PHE A 226 -3.95 8.45 -6.26
N GLY A 227 -5.27 8.66 -6.46
CA GLY A 227 -5.94 8.36 -7.74
C GLY A 227 -5.60 6.99 -8.33
N VAL A 228 -5.66 6.89 -9.66
CA VAL A 228 -5.04 5.78 -10.40
C VAL A 228 -3.71 6.30 -10.96
N PRO A 229 -2.57 5.74 -10.54
CA PRO A 229 -1.29 6.24 -10.98
C PRO A 229 -0.98 5.82 -12.42
N ALA A 230 -0.21 6.64 -13.14
CA ALA A 230 0.16 6.41 -14.54
C ALA A 230 1.40 5.51 -14.67
N TRP A 231 1.36 4.31 -14.09
CA TRP A 231 2.49 3.36 -14.07
C TRP A 231 2.48 2.35 -15.22
N GLY A 232 1.72 2.64 -16.28
CA GLY A 232 1.46 1.74 -17.41
C GLY A 232 0.02 1.26 -17.44
N LYS A 233 -0.54 1.08 -18.63
CA LYS A 233 -1.92 0.58 -18.82
C LYS A 233 -2.02 -0.94 -18.66
N GLU A 234 -0.89 -1.62 -18.68
CA GLU A 234 -0.78 -3.07 -18.53
C GLU A 234 -0.93 -3.55 -17.09
N ILE A 235 -0.69 -2.68 -16.11
CA ILE A 235 -0.86 -2.97 -14.68
C ILE A 235 -2.02 -2.19 -14.08
N GLY A 236 -2.68 -2.80 -13.11
CA GLY A 236 -3.66 -2.14 -12.26
C GLY A 236 -3.01 -1.80 -10.93
N VAL A 237 -3.30 -0.61 -10.41
CA VAL A 237 -2.70 -0.12 -9.17
C VAL A 237 -3.78 0.54 -8.33
N ARG A 238 -3.93 0.07 -7.09
CA ARG A 238 -4.85 0.64 -6.11
C ARG A 238 -4.15 0.89 -4.79
N PHE A 239 -4.19 2.15 -4.38
CA PHE A 239 -3.95 2.51 -2.99
C PHE A 239 -5.19 2.17 -2.18
N LEU A 240 -5.09 1.13 -1.35
CA LEU A 240 -6.18 0.63 -0.52
C LEU A 240 -6.28 1.36 0.81
N TYR A 241 -5.15 1.88 1.30
CA TYR A 241 -5.08 2.64 2.53
C TYR A 241 -3.88 3.59 2.52
N ALA A 242 -4.04 4.71 3.23
CA ALA A 242 -2.98 5.59 3.69
C ALA A 242 -3.48 6.32 4.94
N TRP A 243 -2.58 6.97 5.69
CA TRP A 243 -2.96 7.67 6.92
C TRP A 243 -4.17 8.60 6.73
N PRO A 244 -5.25 8.48 7.54
CA PRO A 244 -6.51 9.19 7.32
C PRO A 244 -6.46 10.69 7.69
N GLY A 245 -5.33 11.21 8.18
CA GLY A 245 -5.23 12.59 8.69
C GLY A 245 -5.60 12.73 10.17
N SER A 246 -5.90 11.62 10.83
CA SER A 246 -6.20 11.53 12.26
C SER A 246 -5.44 10.35 12.85
N ASN A 247 -5.08 10.48 14.12
CA ASN A 247 -4.38 9.44 14.87
C ASN A 247 -5.32 8.52 15.65
N GLU A 248 -6.62 8.79 15.57
CA GLU A 248 -7.65 8.05 16.29
C GLU A 248 -7.68 6.58 15.85
N GLY A 249 -7.49 5.67 16.81
CA GLY A 249 -7.56 4.23 16.55
C GLY A 249 -6.39 3.65 15.76
N LEU A 250 -5.28 4.38 15.59
CA LEU A 250 -4.08 3.94 14.82
C LEU A 250 -2.86 3.62 15.69
N GLY A 251 -3.01 3.63 17.01
CA GLY A 251 -1.90 3.28 17.89
C GLY A 251 -2.33 3.06 19.34
N SER A 252 -1.36 2.66 20.15
CA SER A 252 -1.52 2.31 21.55
C SER A 252 -0.22 2.58 22.33
N LYS A 253 -0.13 2.07 23.56
CA LYS A 253 1.13 2.08 24.33
C LYS A 253 2.12 1.01 23.86
N MET A 254 1.66 -0.01 23.13
CA MET A 254 2.43 -1.20 22.75
C MET A 254 2.82 -1.22 21.27
N ASN A 255 2.33 -0.27 20.47
CA ASN A 255 2.73 -0.08 19.08
C ASN A 255 2.92 1.41 18.73
N THR A 256 3.53 1.65 17.55
CA THR A 256 3.74 3.01 17.04
C THR A 256 2.69 3.35 16.01
N ILE A 257 2.32 4.62 15.94
CA ILE A 257 1.32 5.08 14.97
C ILE A 257 1.90 5.21 13.56
N GLU A 258 3.21 5.42 13.49
CA GLU A 258 4.00 5.51 12.27
C GLU A 258 3.83 4.25 11.41
N ASN A 259 3.84 3.06 12.00
CA ASN A 259 3.53 1.80 11.32
C ASN A 259 2.16 1.84 10.64
N ASN A 260 1.15 2.27 11.39
CA ASN A 260 -0.23 2.38 10.90
C ASN A 260 -0.46 3.62 10.02
N ALA A 261 0.58 4.39 9.69
CA ALA A 261 0.53 5.35 8.61
C ALA A 261 0.85 4.72 7.24
N SER A 262 1.32 3.47 7.21
CA SER A 262 1.74 2.77 5.99
C SER A 262 0.77 2.89 4.84
N ILE A 263 1.27 3.23 3.66
CA ILE A 263 0.54 3.05 2.42
C ILE A 263 0.33 1.55 2.19
N VAL A 264 -0.93 1.15 1.98
CA VAL A 264 -1.27 -0.20 1.49
C VAL A 264 -1.60 -0.10 0.02
N LEU A 265 -0.85 -0.83 -0.79
CA LEU A 265 -0.90 -0.78 -2.24
C LEU A 265 -1.12 -2.19 -2.80
N ARG A 266 -2.08 -2.32 -3.71
CA ARG A 266 -2.31 -3.53 -4.49
C ARG A 266 -1.93 -3.26 -5.94
N LEU A 267 -1.15 -4.16 -6.52
CA LEU A 267 -0.78 -4.19 -7.93
C LEU A 267 -1.38 -5.43 -8.60
N THR A 268 -1.94 -5.30 -9.79
CA THR A 268 -2.47 -6.39 -10.62
C THR A 268 -1.80 -6.42 -11.98
N TYR A 269 -1.48 -7.62 -12.47
CA TYR A 269 -0.95 -7.84 -13.81
C TYR A 269 -1.44 -9.18 -14.36
N GLY A 270 -2.22 -9.13 -15.44
CA GLY A 270 -2.97 -10.29 -15.93
C GLY A 270 -3.83 -10.90 -14.82
N ARG A 271 -3.61 -12.17 -14.48
CA ARG A 271 -4.35 -12.89 -13.43
C ARG A 271 -3.72 -12.81 -12.04
N HIS A 272 -2.55 -12.19 -11.89
CA HIS A 272 -1.80 -12.19 -10.65
C HIS A 272 -1.88 -10.82 -9.95
N SER A 273 -1.74 -10.84 -8.64
CA SER A 273 -1.81 -9.65 -7.81
C SER A 273 -0.82 -9.68 -6.65
N PHE A 274 -0.37 -8.49 -6.25
CA PHE A 274 0.61 -8.25 -5.22
C PHE A 274 0.03 -7.28 -4.20
N LEU A 275 0.18 -7.57 -2.91
CA LEU A 275 -0.20 -6.67 -1.82
C LEU A 275 1.05 -6.25 -1.04
N PHE A 276 1.29 -4.95 -1.00
CA PHE A 276 2.35 -4.30 -0.24
C PHE A 276 1.72 -3.48 0.87
N MET A 277 2.18 -3.68 2.11
CA MET A 277 1.53 -3.11 3.30
C MET A 277 2.46 -2.25 4.17
N GLY A 278 3.74 -2.12 3.79
CA GLY A 278 4.77 -1.59 4.68
C GLY A 278 4.71 -2.31 6.03
N ASP A 279 4.56 -1.52 7.09
CA ASP A 279 4.46 -1.99 8.47
C ASP A 279 3.07 -1.84 9.08
N ALA A 280 2.03 -1.77 8.24
CA ALA A 280 0.64 -1.75 8.70
C ALA A 280 0.32 -2.88 9.69
N GLU A 281 -0.29 -2.54 10.82
CA GLU A 281 -0.62 -3.50 11.86
C GLU A 281 -2.10 -3.85 11.86
N GLY A 282 -2.38 -5.00 12.48
CA GLY A 282 -3.72 -5.55 12.62
C GLY A 282 -4.12 -5.86 14.05
N LYS A 283 -3.21 -5.86 15.02
CA LYS A 283 -3.51 -6.15 16.42
C LYS A 283 -2.39 -5.70 17.34
N GLU A 284 -2.63 -5.74 18.65
CA GLU A 284 -1.59 -5.51 19.63
C GLU A 284 -0.68 -6.73 19.77
N ARG A 285 0.52 -6.49 20.31
CA ARG A 285 1.41 -7.56 20.76
C ARG A 285 0.73 -8.35 21.89
N GLY A 286 0.69 -9.66 21.77
CA GLY A 286 0.04 -10.57 22.71
C GLY A 286 -1.49 -10.71 22.54
N ASP A 287 -2.14 -9.93 21.68
CA ASP A 287 -3.54 -10.19 21.32
C ASP A 287 -3.68 -11.50 20.55
N GLY A 288 -4.84 -12.17 20.73
CA GLY A 288 -5.27 -13.25 19.85
C GLY A 288 -5.45 -12.78 18.40
N PRO A 289 -5.35 -13.68 17.41
CA PRO A 289 -5.37 -13.29 16.00
C PRO A 289 -6.77 -13.08 15.43
N ASP A 290 -7.83 -13.28 16.22
CA ASP A 290 -9.22 -13.32 15.73
C ASP A 290 -9.87 -11.94 15.56
N GLU A 291 -9.35 -10.91 16.21
CA GLU A 291 -9.95 -9.58 16.26
C GLU A 291 -9.06 -8.52 15.59
N PRO A 292 -9.33 -8.15 14.33
CA PRO A 292 -8.62 -7.07 13.66
C PRO A 292 -8.80 -5.72 14.35
N LYS A 293 -7.71 -4.98 14.43
CA LYS A 293 -7.55 -3.59 14.88
C LYS A 293 -6.78 -2.82 13.80
N TYR A 294 -6.59 -1.52 14.02
CA TYR A 294 -5.76 -0.63 13.19
C TYR A 294 -6.06 -0.75 11.69
N VAL A 295 -5.02 -0.91 10.86
CA VAL A 295 -5.12 -0.91 9.41
C VAL A 295 -5.83 -2.16 8.90
N GLU A 296 -5.55 -3.35 9.44
CA GLU A 296 -6.26 -4.57 8.99
C GLU A 296 -7.77 -4.48 9.24
N LYS A 297 -8.21 -3.87 10.35
CA LYS A 297 -9.63 -3.60 10.58
C LYS A 297 -10.20 -2.68 9.52
N ILE A 298 -9.52 -1.58 9.23
CA ILE A 298 -9.96 -0.60 8.23
C ILE A 298 -10.08 -1.27 6.85
N LEU A 299 -9.04 -2.00 6.43
CA LEU A 299 -9.08 -2.77 5.19
C LEU A 299 -10.27 -3.73 5.17
N MET A 300 -10.54 -4.41 6.28
CA MET A 300 -11.63 -5.39 6.33
C MET A 300 -13.03 -4.79 6.33
N THR A 301 -13.18 -3.54 6.79
CA THR A 301 -14.48 -2.87 6.85
C THR A 301 -14.75 -1.94 5.68
N GLU A 302 -13.70 -1.42 5.04
CA GLU A 302 -13.81 -0.36 4.03
C GLU A 302 -13.43 -0.84 2.62
N VAL A 303 -12.64 -1.91 2.51
CA VAL A 303 -12.25 -2.49 1.22
C VAL A 303 -13.12 -3.71 0.94
N GLN A 304 -13.65 -3.82 -0.27
CA GLN A 304 -14.39 -5.01 -0.68
C GLN A 304 -13.47 -6.25 -0.60
N PRO A 305 -13.94 -7.39 -0.05
CA PRO A 305 -13.10 -8.57 0.16
C PRO A 305 -12.32 -9.01 -1.10
N ASP A 306 -12.96 -9.02 -2.26
CA ASP A 306 -12.32 -9.41 -3.53
C ASP A 306 -11.19 -8.44 -3.96
N SER A 307 -11.19 -7.21 -3.44
CA SER A 307 -10.13 -6.22 -3.67
C SER A 307 -8.92 -6.41 -2.75
N LEU A 308 -9.00 -7.29 -1.75
CA LEU A 308 -7.87 -7.67 -0.88
C LEU A 308 -7.20 -8.96 -1.33
N THR A 309 -7.92 -9.85 -2.00
CA THR A 309 -7.37 -11.12 -2.50
C THR A 309 -6.16 -10.87 -3.41
N SER A 310 -5.04 -11.46 -3.02
CA SER A 310 -3.74 -11.20 -3.64
C SER A 310 -2.92 -12.47 -3.79
N THR A 311 -2.39 -12.75 -4.99
CA THR A 311 -1.53 -13.92 -5.24
C THR A 311 -0.28 -13.90 -4.36
N VAL A 312 0.33 -12.72 -4.22
CA VAL A 312 1.55 -12.48 -3.47
C VAL A 312 1.27 -11.47 -2.36
N LEU A 313 1.72 -11.76 -1.15
CA LEU A 313 1.70 -10.83 -0.03
C LEU A 313 3.14 -10.59 0.47
N LYS A 314 3.58 -9.34 0.46
CA LYS A 314 4.71 -8.94 1.33
C LYS A 314 4.17 -8.85 2.75
N LEU A 315 4.69 -9.66 3.66
CA LEU A 315 4.23 -9.69 5.05
C LEU A 315 4.38 -8.31 5.67
N ALA A 316 3.29 -7.77 6.20
CA ALA A 316 3.32 -6.50 6.88
C ALA A 316 4.27 -6.55 8.10
N HIS A 317 4.95 -5.44 8.36
CA HIS A 317 5.81 -5.26 9.52
C HIS A 317 6.83 -6.38 9.66
N HIS A 318 7.44 -6.75 8.54
CA HIS A 318 8.49 -7.77 8.43
C HIS A 318 8.07 -9.16 8.92
N GLY A 319 6.76 -9.41 9.06
CA GLY A 319 6.20 -10.62 9.69
C GLY A 319 6.08 -10.55 11.21
N SER A 320 5.96 -9.36 11.79
CA SER A 320 5.62 -9.15 13.21
C SER A 320 4.29 -9.79 13.57
N GLU A 321 4.20 -10.34 14.78
CA GLU A 321 2.93 -10.81 15.32
C GLU A 321 1.89 -9.70 15.54
N THR A 322 2.24 -8.42 15.39
CA THR A 322 1.26 -7.31 15.44
C THR A 322 0.42 -7.20 14.16
N SER A 323 0.72 -8.00 13.13
CA SER A 323 -0.05 -8.09 11.88
C SER A 323 -0.48 -9.53 11.62
N SER A 324 -1.09 -9.76 10.45
CA SER A 324 -1.62 -11.04 9.97
C SER A 324 -2.70 -11.62 10.90
N THR A 325 -3.76 -10.87 11.20
CA THR A 325 -4.96 -11.41 11.88
C THR A 325 -5.64 -12.46 11.00
N LEU A 326 -6.33 -13.43 11.61
CA LEU A 326 -6.98 -14.53 10.88
C LEU A 326 -8.00 -14.04 9.85
N PRO A 327 -8.90 -13.07 10.15
CA PRO A 327 -9.82 -12.56 9.14
C PRO A 327 -9.10 -11.90 7.97
N PHE A 328 -8.02 -11.15 8.23
CA PHE A 328 -7.22 -10.52 7.20
C PHE A 328 -6.53 -11.55 6.30
N MET A 329 -5.89 -12.55 6.89
CA MET A 329 -5.24 -13.63 6.16
C MET A 329 -6.21 -14.41 5.26
N GLN A 330 -7.43 -14.65 5.74
CA GLN A 330 -8.50 -15.30 4.97
C GLN A 330 -8.97 -14.44 3.79
N ALA A 331 -9.04 -13.11 3.97
CA ALA A 331 -9.44 -12.20 2.90
C ALA A 331 -8.36 -12.05 1.81
N VAL A 332 -7.08 -11.98 2.22
CA VAL A 332 -5.96 -11.90 1.26
C VAL A 332 -5.72 -13.22 0.56
N ASN A 333 -5.80 -14.34 1.28
CA ASN A 333 -5.62 -15.71 0.79
C ASN A 333 -4.44 -15.88 -0.18
N PRO A 334 -3.19 -15.60 0.24
CA PRO A 334 -2.04 -15.60 -0.66
C PRO A 334 -1.58 -17.01 -1.03
N GLU A 335 -1.03 -17.14 -2.24
CA GLU A 335 -0.30 -18.33 -2.70
C GLU A 335 1.19 -18.25 -2.35
N ILE A 336 1.73 -17.03 -2.28
CA ILE A 336 3.11 -16.72 -1.95
C ILE A 336 3.12 -15.64 -0.87
N ILE A 337 3.93 -15.85 0.17
CA ILE A 337 4.27 -14.80 1.13
C ILE A 337 5.77 -14.54 1.10
N VAL A 338 6.15 -13.26 1.23
CA VAL A 338 7.56 -12.85 1.36
C VAL A 338 7.74 -12.02 2.62
N ALA A 339 8.67 -12.42 3.49
CA ALA A 339 9.14 -11.60 4.60
C ALA A 339 10.42 -10.86 4.18
N SER A 340 10.34 -9.54 4.10
CA SER A 340 11.52 -8.68 4.08
C SER A 340 11.90 -8.43 5.54
N SER A 341 13.08 -8.83 5.96
CA SER A 341 13.51 -8.79 7.37
C SER A 341 15.03 -8.98 7.46
N GLY A 342 15.60 -8.67 8.62
CA GLY A 342 17.00 -8.94 8.91
C GLY A 342 17.26 -9.27 10.38
N ARG A 343 18.48 -9.05 10.83
CA ARG A 343 19.00 -9.42 12.16
C ARG A 343 18.95 -8.29 13.18
N LYS A 344 17.90 -7.47 13.10
CA LYS A 344 17.51 -6.52 14.16
C LYS A 344 16.53 -7.18 15.13
N LYS A 345 16.78 -7.03 16.43
CA LYS A 345 15.84 -7.48 17.46
C LYS A 345 14.77 -6.42 17.70
N PHE A 346 13.52 -6.88 17.83
CA PHE A 346 12.39 -6.08 18.31
C PHE A 346 11.99 -6.60 19.69
N GLY A 347 12.47 -5.92 20.73
CA GLY A 347 12.42 -6.47 22.08
C GLY A 347 13.27 -7.74 22.20
N GLN A 348 12.63 -8.89 22.39
CA GLN A 348 13.31 -10.20 22.54
C GLN A 348 13.18 -11.10 21.31
N VAL A 349 12.48 -10.66 20.26
CA VAL A 349 12.23 -11.47 19.06
C VAL A 349 12.98 -10.93 17.84
N PHE A 350 13.22 -11.83 16.88
CA PHE A 350 13.58 -11.48 15.51
C PHE A 350 12.34 -11.69 14.62
N LEU A 351 12.29 -10.97 13.52
CA LEU A 351 11.22 -11.09 12.54
C LEU A 351 11.74 -11.84 11.30
N PRO A 352 10.88 -12.53 10.54
CA PRO A 352 9.46 -12.79 10.82
C PRO A 352 9.27 -13.67 12.06
N ASP A 353 8.17 -13.42 12.80
CA ASP A 353 7.82 -14.23 13.96
C ASP A 353 7.36 -15.63 13.51
N ALA A 354 7.86 -16.66 14.19
CA ALA A 354 7.51 -18.05 13.87
C ALA A 354 5.99 -18.28 13.96
N SER A 355 5.32 -17.63 14.92
CA SER A 355 3.86 -17.77 15.09
C SER A 355 3.06 -17.20 13.92
N VAL A 356 3.60 -16.21 13.19
CA VAL A 356 2.96 -15.66 11.99
C VAL A 356 3.11 -16.64 10.83
N LEU A 357 4.33 -17.15 10.61
CA LEU A 357 4.58 -18.14 9.55
C LEU A 357 3.74 -19.41 9.78
N GLU A 358 3.74 -19.94 11.00
CA GLU A 358 2.93 -21.11 11.38
C GLU A 358 1.44 -20.87 11.13
N ARG A 359 0.93 -19.67 11.40
CA ARG A 359 -0.48 -19.32 11.16
C ARG A 359 -0.82 -19.35 9.66
N TYR A 360 0.05 -18.84 8.79
CA TYR A 360 -0.14 -18.95 7.33
C TYR A 360 -0.12 -20.41 6.89
N CYS A 361 0.84 -21.19 7.39
CA CYS A 361 0.97 -22.61 7.07
C CYS A 361 -0.24 -23.44 7.53
N GLN A 362 -0.81 -23.12 8.69
CA GLN A 362 -2.01 -23.78 9.20
C GLN A 362 -3.25 -23.45 8.37
N LEU A 363 -3.37 -22.21 7.91
CA LEU A 363 -4.50 -21.77 7.08
C LEU A 363 -4.42 -22.35 5.66
N ASN A 364 -3.22 -22.37 5.08
CA ASN A 364 -2.95 -22.91 3.75
C ASN A 364 -1.57 -23.60 3.71
N PRO A 365 -1.50 -24.94 3.87
CA PRO A 365 -0.24 -25.68 3.82
C PRO A 365 0.51 -25.56 2.48
N ALA A 366 -0.19 -25.17 1.40
CA ALA A 366 0.41 -24.99 0.08
C ALA A 366 1.04 -23.60 -0.11
N VAL A 367 0.90 -22.68 0.84
CA VAL A 367 1.50 -21.34 0.75
C VAL A 367 3.02 -21.47 0.66
N ARG A 368 3.63 -20.75 -0.28
CA ARG A 368 5.09 -20.74 -0.43
C ARG A 368 5.67 -19.56 0.35
N VAL A 369 6.63 -19.84 1.21
CA VAL A 369 7.25 -18.85 2.09
C VAL A 369 8.65 -18.51 1.60
N TYR A 370 8.90 -17.22 1.34
CA TYR A 370 10.23 -16.69 1.02
C TYR A 370 10.62 -15.62 2.05
N ARG A 371 11.92 -15.49 2.31
CA ARG A 371 12.47 -14.59 3.33
C ARG A 371 13.79 -14.03 2.83
N THR A 372 14.05 -12.75 3.07
CA THR A 372 15.35 -12.13 2.80
C THR A 372 16.38 -12.45 3.88
N ASP A 373 15.96 -12.70 5.13
CA ASP A 373 16.87 -13.08 6.24
C ASP A 373 17.27 -14.57 6.23
N ARG A 374 17.13 -15.22 5.08
CA ARG A 374 17.17 -16.68 4.97
C ARG A 374 18.59 -17.15 5.19
N ASP A 375 18.82 -17.78 6.36
CA ASP A 375 20.08 -18.38 6.81
C ASP A 375 20.99 -17.49 7.67
N ASP A 376 20.66 -16.20 7.77
CA ASP A 376 21.37 -15.22 8.57
C ASP A 376 21.70 -15.70 9.98
N ALA A 377 20.73 -16.34 10.63
CA ALA A 377 20.90 -16.87 11.98
C ALA A 377 21.97 -17.97 12.04
N ALA A 378 22.00 -18.87 11.06
CA ALA A 378 22.99 -19.94 10.95
C ALA A 378 24.37 -19.39 10.58
N GLN A 379 24.40 -18.36 9.75
CA GLN A 379 25.61 -17.62 9.38
C GLN A 379 26.08 -16.63 10.47
N GLN A 380 25.33 -16.49 11.57
CA GLN A 380 25.60 -15.55 12.66
C GLN A 380 25.69 -14.09 12.21
N ARG A 381 24.88 -13.71 11.21
CA ARG A 381 24.72 -12.32 10.79
C ARG A 381 24.12 -11.49 11.92
N THR A 382 24.44 -10.21 11.87
CA THR A 382 24.06 -9.16 12.81
C THR A 382 23.51 -7.98 12.03
N VAL A 383 22.90 -7.00 12.70
CA VAL A 383 22.46 -5.71 12.11
C VAL A 383 23.53 -4.95 11.30
N LYS A 384 24.79 -5.39 11.34
CA LYS A 384 25.91 -4.79 10.62
C LYS A 384 26.26 -5.54 9.34
N ASN A 385 25.71 -6.72 9.04
CA ASN A 385 26.17 -7.53 7.91
C ASN A 385 25.09 -8.51 7.41
N ASP A 386 23.84 -8.19 7.72
CA ASP A 386 22.63 -8.91 7.35
C ASP A 386 21.96 -8.33 6.11
N ALA A 387 22.61 -7.41 5.39
CA ALA A 387 22.27 -7.02 4.02
C ALA A 387 23.30 -7.70 3.11
N ASP A 388 23.16 -9.00 2.89
CA ASP A 388 24.26 -9.86 2.42
C ASP A 388 24.15 -10.31 0.95
N GLY A 389 23.19 -9.75 0.22
CA GLY A 389 22.96 -10.02 -1.20
C GLY A 389 21.86 -11.04 -1.47
N ASP A 390 21.21 -11.53 -0.41
CA ASP A 390 19.93 -12.23 -0.51
C ASP A 390 18.88 -11.36 -1.22
N HIS A 391 18.03 -11.97 -2.02
CA HIS A 391 16.88 -11.28 -2.61
C HIS A 391 15.89 -12.28 -3.21
N VAL A 392 14.65 -11.84 -3.36
CA VAL A 392 13.58 -12.61 -3.98
C VAL A 392 13.06 -11.85 -5.18
N VAL A 393 13.13 -12.45 -6.37
CA VAL A 393 12.52 -11.92 -7.59
C VAL A 393 11.27 -12.74 -7.89
N ILE A 394 10.11 -12.11 -7.82
CA ILE A 394 8.86 -12.69 -8.27
C ILE A 394 8.54 -12.09 -9.62
N ARG A 395 8.36 -12.92 -10.64
CA ARG A 395 8.04 -12.45 -11.98
C ARG A 395 6.80 -13.14 -12.53
N THR A 396 6.02 -12.41 -13.32
CA THR A 396 4.87 -12.97 -14.02
C THR A 396 4.68 -12.37 -15.40
N ASN A 397 4.24 -13.18 -16.37
CA ASN A 397 3.80 -12.73 -17.69
C ASN A 397 2.27 -12.53 -17.78
N GLY A 398 1.59 -12.44 -16.64
CA GLY A 398 0.14 -12.28 -16.55
C GLY A 398 -0.65 -13.59 -16.57
N LYS A 399 -0.02 -14.74 -16.87
CA LYS A 399 -0.63 -16.07 -16.83
C LYS A 399 0.10 -17.03 -15.91
N ASP A 400 1.42 -17.04 -16.02
CA ASP A 400 2.34 -17.85 -15.24
C ASP A 400 3.10 -16.96 -14.25
N ILE A 401 3.50 -17.54 -13.12
CA ILE A 401 4.27 -16.85 -12.07
C ILE A 401 5.46 -17.70 -11.64
N GLU A 402 6.62 -17.07 -11.54
CA GLU A 402 7.88 -17.69 -11.14
C GLU A 402 8.46 -16.93 -9.95
N VAL A 403 9.17 -17.65 -9.08
CA VAL A 403 9.88 -17.05 -7.94
C VAL A 403 11.32 -17.52 -7.97
N LEU A 404 12.25 -16.57 -8.03
CA LEU A 404 13.68 -16.79 -8.02
C LEU A 404 14.21 -16.25 -6.68
N ALA A 405 14.62 -17.14 -5.80
CA ALA A 405 15.20 -16.76 -4.51
C ALA A 405 16.72 -16.94 -4.56
N PHE A 406 17.44 -15.90 -4.19
CA PHE A 406 18.89 -15.86 -4.19
C PHE A 406 19.38 -15.80 -2.75
N VAL A 407 20.38 -16.62 -2.43
CA VAL A 407 21.09 -16.58 -1.16
C VAL A 407 22.56 -16.27 -1.43
N ASN A 408 23.08 -15.18 -0.88
CA ASN A 408 24.42 -14.66 -1.08
C ASN A 408 24.75 -14.54 -2.59
N GLY A 409 23.79 -14.04 -3.38
CA GLY A 409 23.88 -13.88 -4.83
C GLY A 409 23.73 -15.17 -5.65
N VAL A 410 23.49 -16.33 -5.02
CA VAL A 410 23.34 -17.62 -5.70
C VAL A 410 21.88 -18.04 -5.77
N LEU A 411 21.39 -18.32 -6.97
CA LEU A 411 20.01 -18.81 -7.18
C LEU A 411 19.82 -20.17 -6.47
N LEU A 412 18.81 -20.25 -5.61
CA LEU A 412 18.42 -21.50 -4.97
C LEU A 412 17.85 -22.47 -6.03
N SER A 413 18.45 -23.64 -6.14
CA SER A 413 18.08 -24.66 -7.14
C SER A 413 16.73 -25.34 -6.89
N SER A 414 16.11 -25.10 -5.73
CA SER A 414 14.83 -25.68 -5.34
C SER A 414 13.87 -24.60 -4.86
N HIS A 415 12.66 -24.59 -5.42
CA HIS A 415 11.55 -23.83 -4.83
C HIS A 415 11.22 -24.43 -3.46
N PRO A 416 10.98 -23.64 -2.40
CA PRO A 416 10.49 -24.18 -1.15
C PRO A 416 9.20 -24.96 -1.39
N ALA A 417 9.18 -26.21 -0.93
CA ALA A 417 8.00 -27.07 -1.02
C ALA A 417 7.00 -26.62 0.05
N GLY A 418 6.04 -25.77 -0.32
CA GLY A 418 4.98 -25.28 0.59
C GLY A 418 5.50 -24.82 1.96
N CYS A 419 4.60 -24.81 2.93
CA CYS A 419 5.00 -25.06 4.31
C CYS A 419 5.26 -26.56 4.51
#